data_AF-A0A4U2YR94-F1
#
_entry.id   AF-A0A4U2YR94-F1
#
_cell.length_a   1.000
_cell.length_b   1.000
_cell.length_c   1.000
_cell.angle_alpha   90.00
_cell.angle_beta   90.00
_cell.angle_gamma   90.00
#
_symmetry.space_group_name_H-M   'P 1'
#
loop_
_entity.id
_entity.type
_entity.pdbx_description
1 polymer ?
#
loop_
_entity_poly.entity_id
_entity_poly.type
_entity_poly.pdbx_seq_one_letter_code
_entity_poly.pdbx_strand_id
1 'polypeptide(L)'
;MAADGVGGSVACRSTSSNVQSLSKVCQRLCTVFLWPLPTGTGHVMGGLQDSPQPHGSNDVLRGWRWVRIGTVPRPLDGSGRARRAGPQARRAGRAARGDRLGRQRMYTIKHASEMLGVNVATLRAWERRYGIGAPHRTDAGYRLYDDEALRALSTMNAFVQEGMAPRQAAEETRRRLAGEAPADGSLAPGVSEAGRLSGTAEEATERLLVAAERLDVAAVSRLLDERFAMAGPEAVVDDWLLPAMRALGLAWASGRVTVAGEHMVAHAVVRKLSAAYEAAGAEGSGPRIVVGLPPKNRHEIGLLGFAVAARRAGLATTYVGADLPVADWLAAVEARSPVAVVLAASMTRDLGHLGAVVDALGAAHPDLLVAVGGALQDRAPESCLRLGHRVGDAARELAGRLSG
;
A
#
# COMPACT_ATOMS: atom_id res chain seq x y z
N MET A 1 1.98 -50.73 57.20
CA MET A 1 0.88 -51.58 56.70
C MET A 1 0.07 -50.69 55.78
N ALA A 2 0.34 -50.75 54.47
CA ALA A 2 -0.33 -51.59 53.46
C ALA A 2 -1.72 -51.02 53.11
N ALA A 3 -1.88 -50.37 51.95
CA ALA A 3 -2.33 -50.96 50.66
C ALA A 3 -3.83 -51.32 50.71
N ASP A 4 -4.68 -50.85 49.80
CA ASP A 4 -4.82 -51.43 48.46
C ASP A 4 -5.54 -50.50 47.47
N GLY A 5 -5.18 -50.64 46.19
CA GLY A 5 -5.97 -50.17 45.07
C GLY A 5 -6.76 -51.30 44.41
N VAL A 6 -7.76 -50.96 43.61
CA VAL A 6 -8.26 -51.81 42.51
C VAL A 6 -8.68 -50.89 41.36
N GLY A 7 -8.09 -51.12 40.19
CA GLY A 7 -8.48 -50.52 38.92
C GLY A 7 -9.64 -51.25 38.27
N GLY A 8 -10.33 -50.55 37.38
CA GLY A 8 -11.34 -51.10 36.47
C GLY A 8 -11.43 -50.23 35.22
N SER A 9 -10.77 -50.67 34.16
CA SER A 9 -10.85 -50.12 32.81
C SER A 9 -12.07 -50.70 32.09
N VAL A 10 -12.94 -49.86 31.51
CA VAL A 10 -13.78 -50.20 30.35
C VAL A 10 -13.89 -48.97 29.43
N ALA A 11 -13.86 -49.27 28.14
CA ALA A 11 -13.52 -48.40 27.02
C ALA A 11 -14.62 -47.46 26.53
N CYS A 12 -14.16 -46.40 25.85
CA CYS A 12 -14.61 -45.86 24.57
C CYS A 12 -16.11 -45.56 24.38
N ARG A 13 -16.44 -44.26 24.33
CA ARG A 13 -17.31 -43.72 23.27
C ARG A 13 -16.96 -42.25 23.02
N SER A 14 -16.67 -41.97 21.76
CA SER A 14 -16.42 -40.67 21.15
C SER A 14 -17.66 -39.77 21.20
N THR A 15 -17.45 -38.46 21.27
CA THR A 15 -18.30 -37.47 20.58
C THR A 15 -17.51 -36.19 20.38
N SER A 16 -16.72 -36.22 19.30
CA SER A 16 -16.26 -35.04 18.57
C SER A 16 -17.48 -34.25 18.06
N SER A 17 -17.77 -33.10 18.65
CA SER A 17 -18.74 -32.16 18.09
C SER A 17 -18.43 -30.73 18.51
N ASN A 18 -17.41 -30.12 17.89
CA ASN A 18 -17.44 -28.67 17.64
C ASN A 18 -16.46 -28.16 16.55
N VAL A 19 -16.02 -29.02 15.63
CA VAL A 19 -15.11 -28.64 14.52
C VAL A 19 -15.84 -28.64 13.16
N GLN A 20 -17.12 -28.26 13.12
CA GLN A 20 -17.89 -28.20 11.86
C GLN A 20 -18.62 -26.89 11.60
N SER A 21 -18.55 -25.86 12.47
CA SER A 21 -19.16 -24.55 12.17
C SER A 21 -18.19 -23.54 11.52
N LEU A 22 -16.87 -23.80 11.53
CA LEU A 22 -15.86 -22.87 10.99
C LEU A 22 -15.53 -23.05 9.50
N SER A 23 -16.21 -23.97 8.79
CA SER A 23 -15.89 -24.33 7.39
C SER A 23 -16.74 -23.60 6.33
N LYS A 24 -17.84 -22.93 6.70
CA LYS A 24 -18.75 -22.30 5.71
C LYS A 24 -18.57 -20.80 5.48
N VAL A 25 -17.81 -20.09 6.30
CA VAL A 25 -17.58 -18.64 6.13
C VAL A 25 -16.36 -18.35 5.24
N CYS A 26 -15.41 -19.30 5.10
CA CYS A 26 -14.17 -19.11 4.34
C CYS A 26 -14.27 -19.40 2.83
N GLN A 27 -15.45 -19.76 2.29
CA GLN A 27 -15.62 -20.14 0.88
C GLN A 27 -16.27 -19.06 -0.01
N ARG A 28 -16.45 -17.82 0.46
CA ARG A 28 -17.06 -16.72 -0.32
C ARG A 28 -16.14 -15.51 -0.61
N LEU A 29 -14.85 -15.55 -0.27
CA LEU A 29 -13.92 -14.41 -0.42
C LEU A 29 -12.86 -14.56 -1.54
N CYS A 30 -13.14 -15.34 -2.59
CA CYS A 30 -12.21 -15.50 -3.72
C CYS A 30 -12.63 -14.85 -5.05
N THR A 31 -13.52 -13.86 -5.04
CA THR A 31 -14.02 -13.26 -6.31
C THR A 31 -13.98 -11.74 -6.32
N VAL A 32 -12.80 -11.13 -6.25
CA VAL A 32 -12.63 -9.73 -6.69
C VAL A 32 -11.24 -9.50 -7.27
N PHE A 33 -10.96 -10.00 -8.48
CA PHE A 33 -9.96 -9.43 -9.40
C PHE A 33 -10.16 -10.00 -10.81
N LEU A 34 -11.06 -9.39 -11.59
CA LEU A 34 -11.04 -9.47 -13.05
C LEU A 34 -11.65 -8.19 -13.62
N TRP A 35 -10.82 -7.40 -14.30
CA TRP A 35 -11.27 -6.37 -15.22
C TRP A 35 -11.32 -6.97 -16.63
N PRO A 36 -12.42 -6.83 -17.40
CA PRO A 36 -12.51 -7.40 -18.74
C PRO A 36 -11.81 -6.51 -19.78
N LEU A 37 -11.08 -7.15 -20.69
CA LEU A 37 -10.65 -6.55 -21.96
C LEU A 37 -11.82 -6.61 -22.97
N PRO A 38 -11.97 -5.63 -23.87
CA PRO A 38 -13.00 -5.66 -24.90
C PRO A 38 -12.52 -6.53 -26.07
N THR A 39 -13.20 -7.64 -26.35
CA THR A 39 -13.13 -8.31 -27.65
C THR A 39 -14.33 -7.90 -28.49
N GLY A 40 -14.06 -7.65 -29.76
CA GLY A 40 -14.95 -6.95 -30.68
C GLY A 40 -16.15 -7.74 -31.17
N THR A 41 -17.06 -6.93 -31.70
CA THR A 41 -18.07 -7.19 -32.74
C THR A 41 -18.10 -8.59 -33.36
N GLY A 42 -19.24 -9.26 -33.20
CA GLY A 42 -19.61 -10.45 -33.97
C GLY A 42 -21.07 -10.86 -33.71
N HIS A 43 -21.98 -10.35 -34.53
CA HIS A 43 -23.30 -10.86 -34.93
C HIS A 43 -24.06 -11.87 -34.02
N VAL A 44 -25.27 -11.47 -33.63
CA VAL A 44 -26.35 -12.33 -33.10
C VAL A 44 -27.37 -12.60 -34.21
N MET A 45 -27.73 -13.86 -34.43
CA MET A 45 -29.00 -14.27 -35.04
C MET A 45 -29.45 -15.64 -34.48
N GLY A 46 -30.67 -15.67 -33.93
CA GLY A 46 -31.51 -16.85 -33.63
C GLY A 46 -31.11 -17.62 -32.36
N GLY A 47 -32.00 -18.02 -31.44
CA GLY A 47 -33.46 -18.09 -31.42
C GLY A 47 -33.84 -19.31 -30.57
N LEU A 48 -34.95 -19.20 -29.82
CA LEU A 48 -35.67 -20.26 -29.08
C LEU A 48 -34.95 -20.90 -27.88
N GLN A 49 -35.58 -21.47 -26.85
CA GLN A 49 -36.86 -21.34 -26.13
C GLN A 49 -36.75 -22.36 -24.97
N ASP A 50 -37.60 -22.24 -23.96
CA ASP A 50 -37.98 -23.26 -22.97
C ASP A 50 -37.08 -23.55 -21.75
N SER A 51 -37.62 -23.14 -20.60
CA SER A 51 -37.42 -23.76 -19.28
C SER A 51 -38.23 -25.07 -19.19
N PRO A 52 -37.83 -26.02 -18.34
CA PRO A 52 -38.61 -26.22 -17.12
C PRO A 52 -37.78 -26.53 -15.85
N GLN A 53 -38.46 -26.37 -14.71
CA GLN A 53 -38.00 -26.53 -13.33
C GLN A 53 -37.88 -28.04 -12.89
N PRO A 54 -37.79 -28.38 -11.58
CA PRO A 54 -36.54 -28.51 -10.82
C PRO A 54 -36.38 -29.92 -10.21
N HIS A 55 -35.18 -30.50 -10.19
CA HIS A 55 -34.91 -31.67 -9.35
C HIS A 55 -33.55 -31.56 -8.67
N GLY A 56 -33.59 -31.58 -7.34
CA GLY A 56 -32.42 -31.70 -6.50
C GLY A 56 -31.82 -33.11 -6.59
N SER A 57 -30.50 -33.17 -6.65
CA SER A 57 -29.70 -34.32 -6.21
C SER A 57 -28.27 -33.86 -5.99
N ASN A 58 -27.76 -34.17 -4.79
CA ASN A 58 -26.36 -34.09 -4.41
C ASN A 58 -25.51 -34.93 -5.36
N ASP A 59 -24.52 -34.34 -6.03
CA ASP A 59 -23.20 -34.95 -6.27
C ASP A 59 -22.31 -34.05 -7.15
N VAL A 60 -21.50 -33.17 -6.55
CA VAL A 60 -20.19 -32.75 -7.11
C VAL A 60 -19.25 -32.32 -5.97
N LEU A 61 -18.68 -33.29 -5.24
CA LEU A 61 -17.44 -33.10 -4.49
C LEU A 61 -16.40 -34.09 -5.00
N ARG A 62 -15.80 -33.80 -6.16
CA ARG A 62 -14.55 -34.43 -6.60
C ARG A 62 -13.74 -33.38 -7.36
N GLY A 63 -12.53 -33.06 -6.88
CA GLY A 63 -11.59 -32.28 -7.68
C GLY A 63 -10.50 -31.47 -7.01
N TRP A 64 -10.14 -31.68 -5.73
CA TRP A 64 -8.95 -31.02 -5.16
C TRP A 64 -8.12 -32.04 -4.37
N ARG A 65 -7.10 -32.61 -5.02
CA ARG A 65 -6.04 -33.38 -4.36
C ARG A 65 -4.95 -32.43 -3.90
N TRP A 66 -4.72 -32.39 -2.60
CA TRP A 66 -3.51 -31.82 -2.01
C TRP A 66 -2.30 -32.63 -2.48
N VAL A 67 -1.31 -31.97 -3.09
CA VAL A 67 0.00 -32.57 -3.33
C VAL A 67 0.76 -32.58 -2.00
N ARG A 68 0.92 -33.77 -1.41
CA ARG A 68 1.90 -34.00 -0.34
C ARG A 68 3.29 -33.72 -0.90
N ILE A 69 4.02 -32.79 -0.29
CA ILE A 69 5.45 -32.66 -0.48
C ILE A 69 6.10 -33.87 0.19
N GLY A 70 6.43 -34.87 -0.64
CA GLY A 70 7.20 -36.03 -0.26
C GLY A 70 8.68 -35.71 -0.11
N THR A 71 9.29 -36.39 0.84
CA THR A 71 10.68 -36.37 1.30
C THR A 71 11.75 -36.39 0.20
N VAL A 72 12.82 -35.62 0.45
CA VAL A 72 14.07 -35.54 -0.31
C VAL A 72 14.78 -36.91 -0.41
N PRO A 73 15.17 -37.41 -1.59
CA PRO A 73 16.11 -38.51 -1.71
C PRO A 73 17.57 -38.01 -1.71
N ARG A 74 18.43 -38.75 -0.99
CA ARG A 74 19.90 -38.65 -1.00
C ARG A 74 20.50 -39.11 -2.35
N PRO A 75 21.74 -38.69 -2.67
CA PRO A 75 22.33 -38.88 -3.98
C PRO A 75 22.87 -40.30 -4.18
N LEU A 76 22.76 -40.80 -5.41
CA LEU A 76 23.54 -41.93 -5.90
C LEU A 76 24.72 -41.40 -6.74
N ASP A 77 25.86 -42.00 -6.43
CA ASP A 77 27.13 -42.08 -7.11
C ASP A 77 27.04 -42.75 -8.50
N GLY A 78 28.00 -42.45 -9.37
CA GLY A 78 28.28 -43.27 -10.56
C GLY A 78 28.53 -42.52 -11.86
N SER A 79 29.79 -42.15 -12.09
CA SER A 79 30.53 -42.22 -13.37
C SER A 79 29.78 -41.97 -14.70
N GLY A 80 30.06 -40.82 -15.32
CA GLY A 80 29.68 -40.55 -16.71
C GLY A 80 30.73 -39.67 -17.41
N ARG A 81 31.39 -40.25 -18.43
CA ARG A 81 32.57 -39.74 -19.14
C ARG A 81 32.46 -38.32 -19.70
N ALA A 82 33.57 -37.60 -19.58
CA ALA A 82 33.90 -36.40 -20.31
C ALA A 82 33.82 -36.59 -21.84
N ARG A 83 33.10 -35.71 -22.53
CA ARG A 83 33.31 -35.44 -23.97
C ARG A 83 33.75 -33.98 -24.13
N ARG A 84 34.95 -33.82 -24.69
CA ARG A 84 35.57 -32.55 -25.06
C ARG A 84 34.74 -31.90 -26.19
N ALA A 85 34.35 -30.64 -26.00
CA ALA A 85 33.88 -29.77 -27.08
C ALA A 85 35.01 -28.83 -27.50
N GLY A 86 35.30 -28.79 -28.80
CA GLY A 86 36.33 -27.96 -29.42
C GLY A 86 35.99 -26.47 -29.52
N PRO A 87 36.94 -25.64 -29.97
CA PRO A 87 36.90 -24.20 -29.76
C PRO A 87 36.21 -23.46 -30.92
N GLN A 88 34.90 -23.22 -30.81
CA GLN A 88 34.18 -22.25 -31.66
C GLN A 88 33.07 -21.53 -30.88
N ALA A 89 33.46 -20.64 -29.97
CA ALA A 89 32.52 -19.66 -29.39
C ALA A 89 33.29 -18.43 -28.86
N ARG A 90 34.08 -17.78 -29.72
CA ARG A 90 34.66 -16.46 -29.45
C ARG A 90 34.38 -15.54 -30.62
N ARG A 91 33.10 -15.30 -30.92
CA ARG A 91 32.64 -14.26 -31.86
C ARG A 91 31.15 -13.94 -31.70
N ALA A 92 30.68 -13.77 -30.46
CA ALA A 92 29.33 -13.28 -30.16
C ALA A 92 29.31 -12.18 -29.08
N GLY A 93 30.47 -11.55 -28.82
CA GLY A 93 30.64 -10.56 -27.74
C GLY A 93 30.60 -9.09 -28.15
N ARG A 94 30.36 -8.75 -29.43
CA ARG A 94 30.47 -7.36 -29.93
C ARG A 94 29.23 -6.78 -30.61
N ALA A 95 28.18 -7.58 -30.83
CA ALA A 95 26.94 -7.11 -31.49
C ALA A 95 25.76 -6.84 -30.53
N ALA A 96 25.89 -7.15 -29.23
CA ALA A 96 24.81 -7.00 -28.24
C ALA A 96 25.01 -5.81 -27.27
N ARG A 97 25.68 -4.74 -27.72
CA ARG A 97 25.81 -3.47 -26.96
C ARG A 97 25.18 -2.25 -27.67
N GLY A 98 24.49 -2.46 -28.79
CA GLY A 98 23.97 -1.37 -29.64
C GLY A 98 22.50 -0.98 -29.47
N ASP A 99 21.71 -1.65 -28.63
CA ASP A 99 20.23 -1.50 -28.64
C ASP A 99 19.60 -1.19 -27.26
N ARG A 100 20.33 -0.52 -26.36
CA ARG A 100 19.80 -0.04 -25.06
C ARG A 100 19.77 1.49 -24.93
N LEU A 101 19.67 2.20 -26.04
CA LEU A 101 19.47 3.65 -26.06
C LEU A 101 18.13 3.96 -26.74
N GLY A 102 17.13 4.28 -25.92
CA GLY A 102 16.18 5.34 -26.26
C GLY A 102 14.96 5.03 -27.13
N ARG A 103 14.18 3.96 -26.86
CA ARG A 103 12.75 4.03 -27.19
C ARG A 103 12.02 4.86 -26.12
N GLN A 104 12.01 6.18 -26.30
CA GLN A 104 11.17 7.12 -25.55
C GLN A 104 9.73 6.56 -25.51
N ARG A 105 9.21 6.24 -24.32
CA ARG A 105 7.85 5.72 -24.19
C ARG A 105 6.88 6.88 -24.35
N MET A 106 5.95 6.74 -25.29
CA MET A 106 4.97 7.77 -25.61
C MET A 106 3.60 7.37 -25.06
N TYR A 107 2.96 8.27 -24.34
CA TYR A 107 1.71 8.03 -23.63
C TYR A 107 0.61 8.96 -24.14
N THR A 108 -0.61 8.45 -24.26
CA THR A 108 -1.76 9.31 -24.60
C THR A 108 -2.14 10.18 -23.39
N ILE A 109 -2.83 11.30 -23.64
CA ILE A 109 -3.31 12.17 -22.57
C ILE A 109 -4.22 11.47 -21.55
N LYS A 110 -4.99 10.48 -22.00
CA LYS A 110 -5.87 9.69 -21.13
C LYS A 110 -5.04 8.82 -20.19
N HIS A 111 -4.03 8.15 -20.73
CA HIS A 111 -3.13 7.33 -19.95
C HIS A 111 -2.29 8.18 -18.96
N ALA A 112 -1.80 9.34 -19.39
CA ALA A 112 -1.12 10.29 -18.51
C ALA A 112 -2.03 10.77 -17.35
N SER A 113 -3.30 11.04 -17.62
CA SER A 113 -4.30 11.41 -16.61
C SER A 113 -4.56 10.30 -15.59
N GLU A 114 -4.69 9.06 -16.07
CA GLU A 114 -4.89 7.87 -15.22
C GLU A 114 -3.66 7.61 -14.33
N MET A 115 -2.45 7.71 -14.88
CA MET A 115 -1.20 7.51 -14.12
C MET A 115 -0.98 8.58 -13.05
N LEU A 116 -1.24 9.85 -13.39
CA LEU A 116 -0.94 10.98 -12.49
C LEU A 116 -2.09 11.29 -11.53
N GLY A 117 -3.27 10.71 -11.71
CA GLY A 117 -4.46 11.04 -10.92
C GLY A 117 -4.94 12.48 -11.10
N VAL A 118 -4.57 13.13 -12.21
CA VAL A 118 -4.92 14.51 -12.55
C VAL A 118 -5.89 14.52 -13.72
N ASN A 119 -6.98 15.28 -13.64
CA ASN A 119 -7.96 15.38 -14.72
C ASN A 119 -7.31 15.85 -16.04
N VAL A 120 -7.66 15.22 -17.17
CA VAL A 120 -7.25 15.61 -18.54
C VAL A 120 -7.39 17.12 -18.79
N ALA A 121 -8.48 17.75 -18.32
CA ALA A 121 -8.70 19.19 -18.47
C ALA A 121 -7.65 20.01 -17.71
N THR A 122 -7.23 19.55 -16.53
CA THR A 122 -6.16 20.16 -15.72
C THR A 122 -4.81 20.01 -16.38
N LEU A 123 -4.47 18.82 -16.91
CA LEU A 123 -3.25 18.61 -17.68
C LEU A 123 -3.17 19.56 -18.89
N ARG A 124 -4.27 19.69 -19.65
CA ARG A 124 -4.38 20.66 -20.76
C ARG A 124 -4.27 22.11 -20.30
N ALA A 125 -4.80 22.43 -19.12
CA ALA A 125 -4.71 23.77 -18.57
C ALA A 125 -3.27 24.11 -18.16
N TRP A 126 -2.53 23.15 -17.60
CA TRP A 126 -1.12 23.32 -17.24
C TRP A 126 -0.22 23.45 -18.47
N GLU A 127 -0.45 22.63 -19.51
CA GLU A 127 0.19 22.76 -20.83
C GLU A 127 0.01 24.19 -21.37
N ARG A 128 -1.25 24.65 -21.48
CA ARG A 128 -1.55 25.94 -22.11
C ARG A 128 -1.12 27.17 -21.29
N ARG A 129 -1.29 27.13 -19.97
CA ARG A 129 -1.10 28.31 -19.11
C ARG A 129 0.33 28.45 -18.62
N TYR A 130 1.04 27.33 -18.45
CA TYR A 130 2.35 27.32 -17.79
C TYR A 130 3.42 26.58 -18.59
N GLY A 131 3.08 25.97 -19.72
CA GLY A 131 4.03 25.24 -20.57
C GLY A 131 4.54 23.93 -19.94
N ILE A 132 3.93 23.44 -18.87
CA ILE A 132 4.38 22.23 -18.17
C ILE A 132 3.82 20.97 -18.86
N GLY A 133 4.69 19.98 -19.08
CA GLY A 133 4.31 18.71 -19.71
C GLY A 133 3.97 18.84 -21.19
N ALA A 134 4.69 19.68 -21.92
CA ALA A 134 4.46 19.91 -23.35
C ALA A 134 4.48 18.59 -24.13
N PRO A 135 3.36 18.19 -24.78
CA PRO A 135 3.28 16.92 -25.49
C PRO A 135 3.97 17.01 -26.85
N HIS A 136 4.57 15.89 -27.27
CA HIS A 136 4.85 15.63 -28.67
C HIS A 136 3.56 15.55 -29.46
N ARG A 137 3.52 16.16 -30.64
CA ARG A 137 2.38 16.05 -31.55
C ARG A 137 2.74 15.05 -32.65
N THR A 138 1.87 14.07 -32.88
CA THR A 138 1.99 13.21 -34.06
C THR A 138 1.64 13.98 -35.33
N ASP A 139 2.00 13.45 -36.50
CA ASP A 139 1.60 14.01 -37.80
C ASP A 139 0.07 14.12 -37.95
N ALA A 140 -0.68 13.27 -37.24
CA ALA A 140 -2.13 13.29 -37.15
C ALA A 140 -2.69 14.24 -36.05
N GLY A 141 -1.84 15.01 -35.37
CA GLY A 141 -2.23 16.04 -34.40
C GLY A 141 -2.54 15.55 -32.98
N TYR A 142 -2.32 14.27 -32.66
CA TYR A 142 -2.56 13.73 -31.32
C TYR A 142 -1.45 14.12 -30.34
N ARG A 143 -1.82 14.37 -29.07
CA ARG A 143 -0.88 14.63 -27.98
C ARG A 143 -0.32 13.32 -27.43
N LEU A 144 1.00 13.20 -27.48
CA LEU A 144 1.78 12.15 -26.85
C LEU A 144 2.71 12.76 -25.80
N TYR A 145 2.71 12.20 -24.60
CA TYR A 145 3.55 12.62 -23.50
C TYR A 145 4.68 11.61 -23.39
N ASP A 146 5.91 12.09 -23.37
CA ASP A 146 7.07 11.24 -23.10
C ASP A 146 7.35 11.20 -21.58
N ASP A 147 8.38 10.45 -21.21
CA ASP A 147 8.77 10.28 -19.81
C ASP A 147 9.18 11.62 -19.16
N GLU A 148 9.70 12.58 -19.93
CA GLU A 148 10.03 13.91 -19.44
C GLU A 148 8.81 14.77 -19.16
N ALA A 149 7.83 14.77 -20.07
CA ALA A 149 6.57 15.45 -19.88
C ALA A 149 5.81 14.88 -18.67
N LEU A 150 5.82 13.55 -18.47
CA LEU A 150 5.21 12.93 -17.30
C LEU A 150 5.92 13.29 -15.99
N ARG A 151 7.27 13.35 -15.98
CA ARG A 151 8.03 13.83 -14.82
C ARG A 151 7.62 15.26 -14.45
N ALA A 152 7.56 16.16 -15.42
CA ALA A 152 7.17 17.54 -15.19
C ALA A 152 5.74 17.67 -14.65
N LEU A 153 4.79 16.92 -15.21
CA LEU A 153 3.39 16.94 -14.76
C LEU A 153 3.23 16.32 -13.36
N SER A 154 4.00 15.28 -13.03
CA SER A 154 4.03 14.66 -11.71
C SER A 154 4.59 15.61 -10.65
N THR A 155 5.73 16.26 -10.92
CA THR A 155 6.34 17.25 -10.04
C THR A 155 5.40 18.44 -9.80
N MET A 156 4.77 18.95 -10.87
CA MET A 156 3.80 20.03 -10.74
C MET A 156 2.58 19.61 -9.92
N ASN A 157 2.09 18.37 -10.11
CA ASN A 157 0.98 17.86 -9.32
C ASN A 157 1.32 17.78 -7.84
N ALA A 158 2.53 17.33 -7.48
CA ALA A 158 2.96 17.25 -6.08
C ALA A 158 2.88 18.62 -5.38
N PHE A 159 3.44 19.67 -5.98
CA PHE A 159 3.37 21.02 -5.42
C PHE A 159 1.95 21.56 -5.29
N VAL A 160 1.10 21.28 -6.27
CA VAL A 160 -0.31 21.70 -6.21
C VAL A 160 -1.06 20.96 -5.08
N GLN A 161 -0.76 19.69 -4.84
CA GLN A 161 -1.32 18.96 -3.69
C GLN A 161 -0.78 19.45 -2.34
N GLU A 162 0.43 20.01 -2.32
CA GLU A 162 1.03 20.68 -1.15
C GLU A 162 0.46 22.10 -0.91
N GLY A 163 -0.56 22.51 -1.67
CA GLY A 163 -1.24 23.79 -1.50
C GLY A 163 -0.56 24.96 -2.22
N MET A 164 0.52 24.71 -2.98
CA MET A 164 1.17 25.74 -3.78
C MET A 164 0.25 26.19 -4.91
N ALA A 165 0.12 27.51 -5.12
CA ALA A 165 -0.68 28.04 -6.21
C ALA A 165 -0.15 27.51 -7.56
N PRO A 166 -1.00 27.13 -8.53
CA PRO A 166 -0.55 26.48 -9.77
C PRO A 166 0.54 27.22 -10.56
N ARG A 167 0.56 28.56 -10.50
CA ARG A 167 1.62 29.37 -11.13
C ARG A 167 2.96 29.22 -10.43
N GLN A 168 2.98 29.22 -9.10
CA GLN A 168 4.19 29.01 -8.29
C GLN A 168 4.68 27.57 -8.45
N ALA A 169 3.77 26.59 -8.43
CA ALA A 169 4.08 25.18 -8.66
C ALA A 169 4.76 24.95 -10.01
N ALA A 170 4.31 25.65 -11.06
CA ALA A 170 4.93 25.57 -12.37
C ALA A 170 6.32 26.20 -12.42
N GLU A 171 6.56 27.33 -11.74
CA GLU A 171 7.89 27.95 -11.63
C GLU A 171 8.86 27.02 -10.89
N GLU A 172 8.43 26.50 -9.75
CA GLU A 172 9.23 25.58 -8.94
C GLU A 172 9.54 24.27 -9.69
N THR A 173 8.55 23.76 -10.43
CA THR A 173 8.75 22.58 -11.30
C THR A 173 9.82 22.86 -12.36
N ARG A 174 9.79 24.02 -13.02
CA ARG A 174 10.84 24.40 -13.99
C ARG A 174 12.20 24.51 -13.33
N ARG A 175 12.30 25.15 -12.16
CA ARG A 175 13.54 25.29 -11.40
C ARG A 175 14.14 23.93 -11.04
N ARG A 176 13.33 23.00 -10.54
CA ARG A 176 13.78 21.65 -10.19
C ARG A 176 14.20 20.80 -11.38
N LEU A 177 13.51 20.92 -12.51
CA LEU A 177 13.87 20.21 -13.74
C LEU A 177 15.14 20.79 -14.39
N ALA A 178 15.40 22.08 -14.20
CA ALA A 178 16.63 22.74 -14.64
C ALA A 178 17.87 22.38 -13.78
N GLY A 179 17.69 21.65 -12.67
CA GLY A 179 18.79 21.19 -11.81
C GLY A 179 19.31 22.25 -10.84
N GLU A 180 18.57 23.32 -10.59
CA GLU A 180 18.94 24.37 -9.64
C GLU A 180 18.47 23.98 -8.23
N ALA A 181 19.42 23.59 -7.38
CA ALA A 181 19.20 23.31 -5.96
C ALA A 181 18.88 24.61 -5.18
N PRO A 182 18.24 24.53 -3.99
CA PRO A 182 18.00 25.72 -3.18
C PRO A 182 19.32 26.36 -2.77
N ALA A 183 19.44 27.68 -3.00
CA ALA A 183 20.46 28.49 -2.38
C ALA A 183 20.04 28.82 -0.94
N ASP A 184 20.28 27.90 -0.03
CA ASP A 184 20.55 28.24 1.37
C ASP A 184 21.50 27.17 1.92
N GLY A 185 22.55 27.63 2.58
CA GLY A 185 23.62 26.80 3.10
C GLY A 185 23.77 27.00 4.59
N SER A 186 24.08 25.91 5.29
CA SER A 186 25.05 25.91 6.39
C SER A 186 25.45 24.47 6.68
N LEU A 187 26.55 24.03 6.05
CA LEU A 187 27.30 22.86 6.48
C LEU A 187 28.15 23.26 7.69
N ALA A 188 28.10 22.46 8.76
CA ALA A 188 29.19 22.37 9.73
C ALA A 188 29.59 20.90 9.94
N PRO A 189 30.88 20.61 10.20
CA PRO A 189 31.44 19.28 9.98
C PRO A 189 31.69 18.49 11.28
N GLY A 190 31.64 17.16 11.14
CA GLY A 190 32.39 16.21 11.98
C GLY A 190 31.54 15.31 12.87
N VAL A 191 31.49 14.00 12.57
CA VAL A 191 31.70 12.89 13.54
C VAL A 191 31.81 11.52 12.83
N SER A 192 32.96 10.86 13.07
CA SER A 192 33.21 9.43 13.31
C SER A 192 32.86 8.33 12.28
N GLU A 193 33.92 7.63 11.82
CA GLU A 193 33.93 6.49 10.88
C GLU A 193 33.23 5.18 11.35
N ALA A 194 32.64 5.15 12.54
CA ALA A 194 31.84 4.01 13.02
C ALA A 194 30.38 4.02 12.54
N GLY A 195 29.94 5.10 11.88
CA GLY A 195 28.55 5.34 11.46
C GLY A 195 28.20 4.97 10.01
N ARG A 196 29.10 4.38 9.22
CA ARG A 196 28.87 4.10 7.77
C ARG A 196 27.70 3.15 7.44
N LEU A 197 27.04 2.59 8.46
CA LEU A 197 25.81 1.80 8.31
C LEU A 197 24.53 2.57 8.63
N SER A 198 24.59 3.85 9.01
CA SER A 198 23.41 4.70 9.11
C SER A 198 23.60 5.96 8.28
N GLY A 199 23.12 5.88 7.05
CA GLY A 199 23.06 7.03 6.16
C GLY A 199 22.01 8.05 6.60
N THR A 200 22.08 9.25 6.02
CA THR A 200 21.03 10.26 6.21
C THR A 200 19.65 9.75 5.75
N ALA A 201 18.58 10.46 6.08
CA ALA A 201 17.23 10.09 5.64
C ALA A 201 17.12 10.04 4.10
N GLU A 202 17.85 10.92 3.41
CA GLU A 202 17.95 10.97 1.95
C GLU A 202 18.68 9.74 1.41
N GLU A 203 19.82 9.38 1.98
CA GLU A 203 20.57 8.18 1.58
C GLU A 203 19.78 6.90 1.81
N ALA A 204 19.07 6.80 2.95
CA ALA A 204 18.17 5.70 3.24
C ALA A 204 17.01 5.63 2.22
N THR A 205 16.46 6.78 1.83
CA THR A 205 15.41 6.86 0.80
C THR A 205 15.93 6.37 -0.56
N GLU A 206 17.10 6.83 -1.00
CA GLU A 206 17.68 6.39 -2.26
C GLU A 206 17.99 4.88 -2.25
N ARG A 207 18.48 4.34 -1.13
CA ARG A 207 18.65 2.89 -0.94
C ARG A 207 17.32 2.13 -1.08
N LEU A 208 16.22 2.67 -0.55
CA LEU A 208 14.88 2.09 -0.71
C LEU A 208 14.46 2.06 -2.19
N LEU A 209 14.67 3.16 -2.92
CA LEU A 209 14.32 3.27 -4.34
C LEU A 209 15.13 2.28 -5.18
N VAL A 210 16.44 2.18 -4.97
CA VAL A 210 17.31 1.20 -5.66
C VAL A 210 16.87 -0.24 -5.36
N ALA A 211 16.47 -0.54 -4.12
CA ALA A 211 15.94 -1.85 -3.77
C ALA A 211 14.59 -2.13 -4.45
N ALA A 212 13.72 -1.12 -4.57
CA ALA A 212 12.44 -1.21 -5.28
C ALA A 212 12.63 -1.47 -6.78
N GLU A 213 13.58 -0.76 -7.43
CA GLU A 213 13.95 -0.97 -8.83
C GLU A 213 14.41 -2.39 -9.12
N ARG A 214 15.17 -2.96 -8.18
CA ARG A 214 15.77 -4.29 -8.31
C ARG A 214 14.89 -5.43 -7.78
N LEU A 215 13.72 -5.12 -7.25
CA LEU A 215 12.85 -6.07 -6.54
C LEU A 215 13.59 -6.83 -5.41
N ASP A 216 14.53 -6.14 -4.74
CA ASP A 216 15.33 -6.73 -3.67
C ASP A 216 14.58 -6.66 -2.33
N VAL A 217 13.72 -7.65 -2.10
CA VAL A 217 12.94 -7.80 -0.86
C VAL A 217 13.84 -7.79 0.38
N ALA A 218 15.01 -8.42 0.30
CA ALA A 218 15.91 -8.55 1.44
C ALA A 218 16.56 -7.22 1.80
N ALA A 219 16.92 -6.39 0.80
CA ALA A 219 17.42 -5.05 1.03
C ALA A 219 16.37 -4.13 1.66
N VAL A 220 15.11 -4.21 1.21
CA VAL A 220 14.01 -3.46 1.82
C VAL A 220 13.83 -3.86 3.28
N SER A 221 13.77 -5.17 3.58
CA SER A 221 13.63 -5.64 4.96
C SER A 221 14.78 -5.18 5.85
N ARG A 222 16.03 -5.33 5.41
CA ARG A 222 17.20 -4.86 6.19
C ARG A 222 17.16 -3.36 6.46
N LEU A 223 16.79 -2.56 5.45
CA LEU A 223 16.68 -1.11 5.60
C LEU A 223 15.57 -0.74 6.60
N LEU A 224 14.40 -1.38 6.53
CA LEU A 224 13.34 -1.17 7.51
C LEU A 224 13.79 -1.58 8.92
N ASP A 225 14.49 -2.71 9.07
CA ASP A 225 15.03 -3.14 10.37
C ASP A 225 16.05 -2.16 10.93
N GLU A 226 17.00 -1.71 10.10
CA GLU A 226 18.00 -0.69 10.45
C GLU A 226 17.33 0.59 10.96
N ARG A 227 16.35 1.14 10.23
CA ARG A 227 15.71 2.41 10.60
C ARG A 227 14.87 2.29 11.87
N PHE A 228 14.12 1.21 12.03
CA PHE A 228 13.31 0.96 13.25
C PHE A 228 14.16 0.58 14.48
N ALA A 229 15.43 0.18 14.31
CA ALA A 229 16.34 -0.03 15.42
C ALA A 229 16.97 1.27 15.96
N MET A 230 17.00 2.33 15.14
CA MET A 230 17.67 3.58 15.47
C MET A 230 16.79 4.61 16.15
N ALA A 231 15.47 4.56 15.92
CA ALA A 231 14.52 5.52 16.46
C ALA A 231 13.17 4.85 16.73
N GLY A 232 12.35 5.49 17.57
CA GLY A 232 10.99 5.03 17.85
C GLY A 232 10.13 5.00 16.58
N PRO A 233 9.12 4.12 16.49
CA PRO A 233 8.25 3.99 15.32
C PRO A 233 7.67 5.32 14.84
N GLU A 234 7.30 6.21 15.75
CA GLU A 234 6.72 7.51 15.45
C GLU A 234 7.69 8.40 14.65
N ALA A 235 8.93 8.54 15.13
CA ALA A 235 9.97 9.31 14.44
C ALA A 235 10.34 8.67 13.09
N VAL A 236 10.46 7.34 13.04
CA VAL A 236 10.75 6.63 11.78
C VAL A 236 9.63 6.84 10.76
N VAL A 237 8.36 6.78 11.20
CA VAL A 237 7.21 7.00 10.33
C VAL A 237 7.19 8.43 9.80
N ASP A 238 7.28 9.42 10.69
CA ASP A 238 7.13 10.82 10.34
C ASP A 238 8.33 11.41 9.59
N ASP A 239 9.54 11.14 10.06
CA ASP A 239 10.76 11.83 9.59
C ASP A 239 11.41 11.14 8.39
N TRP A 240 11.07 9.87 8.12
CA TRP A 240 11.68 9.12 7.02
C TRP A 240 10.70 8.33 6.18
N LEU A 241 9.88 7.47 6.78
CA LEU A 241 9.08 6.51 6.02
C LEU A 241 8.03 7.19 5.14
N LEU A 242 7.22 8.10 5.68
CA LEU A 242 6.22 8.81 4.89
C LEU A 242 6.85 9.67 3.78
N PRO A 243 7.93 10.45 4.03
CA PRO A 243 8.71 11.07 2.97
C PRO A 243 9.23 10.07 1.92
N ALA A 244 9.77 8.92 2.33
CA ALA A 244 10.30 7.90 1.43
C ALA A 244 9.19 7.24 0.59
N MET A 245 7.99 7.04 1.13
CA MET A 245 6.83 6.55 0.38
C MET A 245 6.36 7.56 -0.68
N ARG A 246 6.46 8.88 -0.40
CA ARG A 246 6.21 9.92 -1.42
C ARG A 246 7.26 9.85 -2.53
N ALA A 247 8.54 9.72 -2.17
CA ALA A 247 9.62 9.56 -3.14
C ALA A 247 9.45 8.30 -4.01
N LEU A 248 9.01 7.18 -3.40
CA LEU A 248 8.68 5.94 -4.11
C LEU A 248 7.54 6.15 -5.11
N GLY A 249 6.47 6.86 -4.71
CA GLY A 249 5.37 7.21 -5.61
C GLY A 249 5.83 8.06 -6.80
N LEU A 250 6.73 9.02 -6.58
CA LEU A 250 7.34 9.82 -7.66
C LEU A 250 8.26 8.98 -8.57
N ALA A 251 9.04 8.06 -8.00
CA ALA A 251 9.88 7.14 -8.76
C ALA A 251 9.04 6.17 -9.61
N TRP A 252 7.90 5.72 -9.10
CA TRP A 252 6.93 4.93 -9.85
C TRP A 252 6.29 5.75 -10.98
N ALA A 253 5.83 6.97 -10.69
CA ALA A 253 5.19 7.85 -11.67
C ALA A 253 6.12 8.27 -12.81
N SER A 254 7.44 8.29 -12.56
CA SER A 254 8.48 8.56 -13.56
C SER A 254 8.98 7.32 -14.29
N GLY A 255 8.45 6.13 -13.98
CA GLY A 255 8.86 4.86 -14.60
C GLY A 255 10.20 4.30 -14.11
N ARG A 256 10.87 4.98 -13.16
CA ARG A 256 12.10 4.49 -12.49
C ARG A 256 11.79 3.20 -11.73
N VAL A 257 10.70 3.18 -10.97
CA VAL A 257 10.23 2.01 -10.22
C VAL A 257 9.00 1.41 -10.91
N THR A 258 8.97 0.08 -11.01
CA THR A 258 7.79 -0.61 -11.57
C THR A 258 6.66 -0.67 -10.55
N VAL A 259 5.42 -0.92 -11.00
CA VAL A 259 4.27 -1.21 -10.10
C VAL A 259 4.62 -2.34 -9.11
N ALA A 260 5.33 -3.38 -9.59
CA ALA A 260 5.75 -4.48 -8.73
C ALA A 260 6.71 -4.04 -7.63
N GLY A 261 7.64 -3.12 -7.92
CA GLY A 261 8.57 -2.56 -6.94
C GLY A 261 7.87 -1.69 -5.91
N GLU A 262 6.93 -0.86 -6.34
CA GLU A 262 6.10 -0.05 -5.45
C GLU A 262 5.27 -0.94 -4.50
N HIS A 263 4.51 -1.89 -5.05
CA HIS A 263 3.70 -2.82 -4.25
C HIS A 263 4.56 -3.67 -3.29
N MET A 264 5.72 -4.16 -3.75
CA MET A 264 6.65 -4.92 -2.92
C MET A 264 7.10 -4.12 -1.70
N VAL A 265 7.49 -2.86 -1.90
CA VAL A 265 7.90 -1.97 -0.80
C VAL A 265 6.71 -1.64 0.11
N ALA A 266 5.56 -1.24 -0.44
CA ALA A 266 4.38 -0.91 0.34
C ALA A 266 3.95 -2.08 1.25
N HIS A 267 3.92 -3.30 0.73
CA HIS A 267 3.60 -4.48 1.54
C HIS A 267 4.71 -4.85 2.54
N ALA A 268 5.99 -4.59 2.24
CA ALA A 268 7.05 -4.76 3.22
C ALA A 268 6.90 -3.79 4.40
N VAL A 269 6.54 -2.54 4.10
CA VAL A 269 6.25 -1.52 5.11
C VAL A 269 5.04 -1.91 5.95
N VAL A 270 3.93 -2.33 5.34
CA VAL A 270 2.74 -2.79 6.08
C VAL A 270 3.10 -3.93 7.02
N ARG A 271 3.83 -4.96 6.57
CA ARG A 271 4.28 -6.06 7.43
C ARG A 271 5.12 -5.58 8.62
N LYS A 272 6.04 -4.63 8.39
CA LYS A 272 6.89 -4.06 9.45
C LYS A 272 6.06 -3.30 10.48
N LEU A 273 5.12 -2.48 10.02
CA LEU A 273 4.23 -1.72 10.91
C LEU A 273 3.24 -2.62 11.64
N SER A 274 2.71 -3.69 11.01
CA SER A 274 1.89 -4.68 11.70
C SER A 274 2.67 -5.37 12.82
N ALA A 275 3.93 -5.74 12.58
CA ALA A 275 4.78 -6.30 13.63
C ALA A 275 5.02 -5.29 14.76
N ALA A 276 5.22 -4.01 14.44
CA ALA A 276 5.35 -2.94 15.44
C ALA A 276 4.04 -2.72 16.22
N TYR A 277 2.89 -2.85 15.56
CA TYR A 277 1.57 -2.73 16.17
C TYR A 277 1.30 -3.86 17.18
N GLU A 278 1.69 -5.09 16.87
CA GLU A 278 1.62 -6.21 17.83
C GLU A 278 2.63 -6.06 18.97
N ALA A 279 3.85 -5.61 18.66
CA ALA A 279 4.90 -5.41 19.66
C ALA A 279 4.60 -4.26 20.65
N ALA A 280 3.71 -3.33 20.29
CA ALA A 280 3.26 -2.25 21.18
C ALA A 280 2.43 -2.75 22.38
N GLY A 281 2.12 -4.06 22.47
CA GLY A 281 1.43 -4.69 23.59
C GLY A 281 -0.06 -4.92 23.33
N ALA A 282 -0.72 -5.76 24.13
CA ALA A 282 -2.15 -6.08 23.98
C ALA A 282 -3.08 -4.86 24.23
N GLU A 283 -4.39 -5.00 24.00
CA GLU A 283 -5.39 -3.94 24.30
C GLU A 283 -5.14 -3.36 25.69
N GLY A 284 -4.70 -2.09 25.76
CA GLY A 284 -4.54 -1.40 27.03
C GLY A 284 -5.90 -1.20 27.71
N SER A 285 -5.90 -0.90 29.01
CA SER A 285 -7.13 -0.48 29.71
C SER A 285 -7.54 0.98 29.40
N GLY A 286 -6.87 1.62 28.43
CA GLY A 286 -7.15 2.99 28.04
C GLY A 286 -8.39 3.14 27.18
N PRO A 287 -8.69 4.38 26.75
CA PRO A 287 -9.85 4.68 25.90
C PRO A 287 -9.85 3.84 24.61
N ARG A 288 -10.99 3.21 24.31
CA ARG A 288 -11.15 2.36 23.12
C ARG A 288 -11.37 3.18 21.87
N ILE A 289 -10.58 2.92 20.84
CA ILE A 289 -10.74 3.56 19.52
C ILE A 289 -10.76 2.54 18.40
N VAL A 290 -11.51 2.83 17.33
CA VAL A 290 -11.48 2.05 16.08
C VAL A 290 -10.77 2.86 15.01
N VAL A 291 -9.78 2.26 14.35
CA VAL A 291 -8.90 2.92 13.37
C VAL A 291 -9.02 2.19 12.03
N GLY A 292 -9.39 2.90 10.97
CA GLY A 292 -9.61 2.29 9.66
C GLY A 292 -9.75 3.31 8.53
N LEU A 293 -9.91 2.82 7.30
CA LEU A 293 -10.16 3.67 6.13
C LEU A 293 -11.60 3.54 5.61
N PRO A 294 -12.14 4.62 5.00
CA PRO A 294 -13.43 4.58 4.33
C PRO A 294 -13.41 3.66 3.09
N PRO A 295 -14.58 3.37 2.51
CA PRO A 295 -14.68 2.53 1.32
C PRO A 295 -13.76 2.99 0.19
N LYS A 296 -13.16 2.03 -0.51
CA LYS A 296 -12.25 2.20 -1.66
C LYS A 296 -10.94 2.91 -1.35
N ASN A 297 -10.66 3.27 -0.09
CA ASN A 297 -9.38 3.83 0.30
C ASN A 297 -8.43 2.74 0.78
N ARG A 298 -7.25 2.67 0.14
CA ARG A 298 -6.21 1.66 0.39
C ARG A 298 -4.85 2.26 0.80
N HIS A 299 -4.78 3.57 1.05
CA HIS A 299 -3.54 4.24 1.47
C HIS A 299 -3.30 4.09 2.97
N GLU A 300 -3.05 2.85 3.40
CA GLU A 300 -3.12 2.46 4.81
C GLU A 300 -1.86 2.76 5.62
N ILE A 301 -0.69 2.95 4.98
CA ILE A 301 0.60 3.05 5.68
C ILE A 301 0.63 4.15 6.75
N GLY A 302 0.14 5.34 6.44
CA GLY A 302 0.08 6.45 7.40
C GLY A 302 -0.88 6.18 8.55
N LEU A 303 -2.03 5.57 8.25
CA LEU A 303 -3.04 5.21 9.26
C LEU A 303 -2.55 4.09 10.18
N LEU A 304 -1.86 3.08 9.64
CA LEU A 304 -1.26 2.01 10.43
C LEU A 304 -0.10 2.55 11.28
N GLY A 305 0.70 3.48 10.75
CA GLY A 305 1.71 4.21 11.52
C GLY A 305 1.09 4.98 12.70
N PHE A 306 -0.04 5.64 12.48
CA PHE A 306 -0.84 6.25 13.55
C PHE A 306 -1.35 5.20 14.54
N ALA A 307 -1.87 4.05 14.09
CA ALA A 307 -2.37 3.01 14.99
C ALA A 307 -1.26 2.47 15.92
N VAL A 308 -0.02 2.32 15.42
CA VAL A 308 1.16 1.98 16.23
C VAL A 308 1.41 3.05 17.29
N ALA A 309 1.43 4.33 16.89
CA ALA A 309 1.66 5.45 17.79
C ALA A 309 0.56 5.58 18.87
N ALA A 310 -0.70 5.43 18.48
CA ALA A 310 -1.87 5.48 19.35
C ALA A 310 -1.83 4.38 20.41
N ARG A 311 -1.49 3.14 20.01
CA ARG A 311 -1.36 2.01 20.92
C ARG A 311 -0.23 2.24 21.93
N ARG A 312 0.91 2.77 21.47
CA ARG A 312 2.04 3.16 22.32
C ARG A 312 1.73 4.33 23.26
N ALA A 313 0.80 5.19 22.88
CA ALA A 313 0.27 6.26 23.73
C ALA A 313 -0.79 5.77 24.75
N GLY A 314 -1.05 4.45 24.82
CA GLY A 314 -1.94 3.85 25.80
C GLY A 314 -3.40 3.69 25.35
N LEU A 315 -3.72 4.01 24.09
CA LEU A 315 -5.08 3.83 23.55
C LEU A 315 -5.35 2.35 23.25
N ALA A 316 -6.57 1.90 23.54
CA ALA A 316 -7.04 0.56 23.23
C ALA A 316 -7.52 0.51 21.77
N THR A 317 -6.59 0.27 20.85
CA THR A 317 -6.82 0.35 19.41
C THR A 317 -7.43 -0.93 18.83
N THR A 318 -8.49 -0.80 18.04
CA THR A 318 -8.96 -1.81 17.08
C THR A 318 -8.66 -1.34 15.66
N TYR A 319 -7.65 -1.91 15.01
CA TYR A 319 -7.30 -1.59 13.62
C TYR A 319 -8.10 -2.47 12.65
N VAL A 320 -9.03 -1.87 11.90
CA VAL A 320 -9.92 -2.56 10.95
C VAL A 320 -9.41 -2.51 9.50
N GLY A 321 -8.30 -1.82 9.26
CA GLY A 321 -7.62 -1.82 7.97
C GLY A 321 -8.25 -0.90 6.91
N ALA A 322 -8.03 -1.27 5.66
CA ALA A 322 -8.42 -0.52 4.48
C ALA A 322 -9.81 -0.90 3.94
N ASP A 323 -10.40 -0.04 3.11
CA ASP A 323 -11.55 -0.36 2.24
C ASP A 323 -12.80 -0.88 3.00
N LEU A 324 -13.09 -0.33 4.19
CA LEU A 324 -14.20 -0.81 5.01
C LEU A 324 -15.54 -0.16 4.58
N PRO A 325 -16.57 -0.96 4.22
CA PRO A 325 -17.91 -0.45 3.90
C PRO A 325 -18.55 0.35 5.05
N VAL A 326 -19.43 1.31 4.72
CA VAL A 326 -20.12 2.16 5.71
C VAL A 326 -20.92 1.33 6.72
N ALA A 327 -21.61 0.27 6.28
CA ALA A 327 -22.37 -0.60 7.17
C ALA A 327 -21.47 -1.35 8.17
N ASP A 328 -20.27 -1.75 7.74
CA ASP A 328 -19.32 -2.45 8.60
C ASP A 328 -18.62 -1.50 9.60
N TRP A 329 -18.53 -0.20 9.27
CA TRP A 329 -18.16 0.83 10.24
C TRP A 329 -19.16 0.91 11.40
N LEU A 330 -20.47 0.95 11.10
CA LEU A 330 -21.52 0.95 12.13
C LEU A 330 -21.45 -0.32 12.97
N ALA A 331 -21.29 -1.48 12.33
CA ALA A 331 -21.15 -2.75 13.04
C ALA A 331 -19.90 -2.80 13.95
N ALA A 332 -18.77 -2.23 13.51
CA ALA A 332 -17.55 -2.16 14.29
C ALA A 332 -17.71 -1.25 15.52
N VAL A 333 -18.39 -0.11 15.36
CA VAL A 333 -18.69 0.81 16.47
C VAL A 333 -19.63 0.16 17.48
N GLU A 334 -20.69 -0.51 17.04
CA GLU A 334 -21.60 -1.23 17.92
C GLU A 334 -20.86 -2.32 18.72
N ALA A 335 -20.08 -3.17 18.03
CA ALA A 335 -19.38 -4.29 18.64
C ALA A 335 -18.26 -3.89 19.60
N ARG A 336 -17.57 -2.77 19.34
CA ARG A 336 -16.43 -2.31 20.14
C ARG A 336 -16.79 -1.22 21.14
N SER A 337 -17.94 -0.57 20.97
CA SER A 337 -18.37 0.63 21.71
C SER A 337 -17.19 1.59 22.01
N PRO A 338 -16.48 2.06 20.97
CA PRO A 338 -15.34 2.95 21.13
C PRO A 338 -15.79 4.33 21.58
N VAL A 339 -14.89 5.08 22.20
CA VAL A 339 -15.09 6.51 22.49
C VAL A 339 -14.73 7.39 21.30
N ALA A 340 -13.92 6.87 20.36
CA ALA A 340 -13.58 7.58 19.13
C ALA A 340 -13.35 6.63 17.94
N VAL A 341 -13.61 7.15 16.74
CA VAL A 341 -13.21 6.54 15.47
C VAL A 341 -12.15 7.41 14.81
N VAL A 342 -11.13 6.78 14.22
CA VAL A 342 -10.08 7.46 13.45
C VAL A 342 -10.09 7.01 12.01
N LEU A 343 -10.25 7.98 11.11
CA LEU A 343 -10.26 7.83 9.66
C LEU A 343 -9.08 8.60 9.04
N ALA A 344 -8.80 8.38 7.76
CA ALA A 344 -7.87 9.21 7.01
C ALA A 344 -8.31 9.44 5.57
N ALA A 345 -7.94 10.61 5.03
CA ALA A 345 -8.08 10.95 3.62
C ALA A 345 -6.74 11.46 3.06
N SER A 346 -6.26 10.81 2.00
CA SER A 346 -4.97 11.13 1.39
C SER A 346 -5.13 11.73 -0.01
N MET A 347 -6.26 11.52 -0.66
CA MET A 347 -6.55 12.03 -2.00
C MET A 347 -7.98 12.54 -2.12
N THR A 348 -8.22 13.40 -3.11
CA THR A 348 -9.53 14.06 -3.26
C THR A 348 -10.67 13.05 -3.47
N ARG A 349 -10.38 11.90 -4.10
CA ARG A 349 -11.35 10.80 -4.29
C ARG A 349 -11.79 10.11 -3.00
N ASP A 350 -11.05 10.29 -1.91
CA ASP A 350 -11.37 9.68 -0.62
C ASP A 350 -12.45 10.49 0.12
N LEU A 351 -12.56 11.80 -0.14
CA LEU A 351 -13.41 12.73 0.62
C LEU A 351 -14.91 12.37 0.58
N GLY A 352 -15.42 11.92 -0.56
CA GLY A 352 -16.82 11.51 -0.67
C GLY A 352 -17.14 10.26 0.15
N HIS A 353 -16.23 9.28 0.15
CA HIS A 353 -16.40 8.06 0.94
C HIS A 353 -16.16 8.31 2.44
N LEU A 354 -15.23 9.22 2.78
CA LEU A 354 -15.02 9.71 4.13
C LEU A 354 -16.30 10.36 4.67
N GLY A 355 -16.87 11.32 3.94
CA GLY A 355 -18.10 12.02 4.31
C GLY A 355 -19.25 11.05 4.56
N ALA A 356 -19.43 10.05 3.68
CA ALA A 356 -20.48 9.04 3.87
C ALA A 356 -20.33 8.22 5.16
N VAL A 357 -19.09 7.92 5.59
CA VAL A 357 -18.84 7.24 6.87
C VAL A 357 -19.12 8.19 8.03
N VAL A 358 -18.64 9.45 7.97
CA VAL A 358 -18.85 10.46 9.01
C VAL A 358 -20.34 10.73 9.22
N ASP A 359 -21.10 10.93 8.15
CA ASP A 359 -22.54 11.21 8.20
C ASP A 359 -23.31 10.04 8.81
N ALA A 360 -22.98 8.80 8.41
CA ALA A 360 -23.62 7.60 8.97
C ALA A 360 -23.31 7.42 10.46
N LEU A 361 -22.06 7.62 10.86
CA LEU A 361 -21.64 7.57 12.26
C LEU A 361 -22.31 8.66 13.09
N GLY A 362 -22.36 9.90 12.60
CA GLY A 362 -23.01 11.01 13.31
C GLY A 362 -24.52 10.83 13.46
N ALA A 363 -25.19 10.20 12.48
CA ALA A 363 -26.61 9.90 12.57
C ALA A 363 -26.92 8.78 13.58
N ALA A 364 -26.07 7.76 13.68
CA ALA A 364 -26.27 6.62 14.58
C ALA A 364 -25.72 6.84 16.00
N HIS A 365 -24.64 7.60 16.13
CA HIS A 365 -23.91 7.84 17.37
C HIS A 365 -23.50 9.32 17.47
N PRO A 366 -24.42 10.24 17.80
CA PRO A 366 -24.15 11.69 17.79
C PRO A 366 -23.02 12.14 18.72
N ASP A 367 -22.78 11.41 19.81
CA ASP A 367 -21.73 11.71 20.80
C ASP A 367 -20.37 11.08 20.46
N LEU A 368 -20.27 10.28 19.39
CA LEU A 368 -19.03 9.62 18.99
C LEU A 368 -18.05 10.62 18.39
N LEU A 369 -16.85 10.72 19.00
CA LEU A 369 -15.79 11.53 18.42
C LEU A 369 -15.26 10.89 17.14
N VAL A 370 -15.35 11.61 16.03
CA VAL A 370 -14.70 11.21 14.76
C VAL A 370 -13.47 12.07 14.53
N ALA A 371 -12.30 11.43 14.48
CA ALA A 371 -11.03 12.08 14.19
C ALA A 371 -10.53 11.69 12.79
N VAL A 372 -9.89 12.63 12.10
CA VAL A 372 -9.42 12.46 10.73
C VAL A 372 -7.98 12.92 10.60
N GLY A 373 -7.15 12.07 9.99
CA GLY A 373 -5.80 12.41 9.55
C GLY A 373 -5.64 12.32 8.02
N GLY A 374 -4.39 12.30 7.59
CA GLY A 374 -4.01 12.24 6.17
C GLY A 374 -3.81 13.61 5.53
N ALA A 375 -3.36 13.60 4.27
CA ALA A 375 -2.96 14.80 3.55
C ALA A 375 -4.13 15.78 3.30
N LEU A 376 -5.38 15.28 3.28
CA LEU A 376 -6.57 16.08 3.01
C LEU A 376 -7.49 16.24 4.23
N GLN A 377 -6.97 16.07 5.45
CA GLN A 377 -7.75 16.23 6.67
C GLN A 377 -8.44 17.61 6.79
N ASP A 378 -7.83 18.67 6.25
CA ASP A 378 -8.40 20.03 6.29
C ASP A 378 -9.66 20.18 5.45
N ARG A 379 -9.95 19.18 4.60
CA ARG A 379 -11.15 19.10 3.76
C ARG A 379 -12.16 18.07 4.29
N ALA A 380 -11.91 17.49 5.46
CA ALA A 380 -12.89 16.65 6.15
C ALA A 380 -14.08 17.50 6.65
N PRO A 381 -15.24 16.89 6.92
CA PRO A 381 -16.38 17.58 7.54
C PRO A 381 -15.96 18.33 8.81
N GLU A 382 -16.55 19.50 9.06
CA GLU A 382 -16.20 20.36 10.22
C GLU A 382 -16.49 19.69 11.58
N SER A 383 -17.39 18.71 11.61
CA SER A 383 -17.66 17.89 12.78
C SER A 383 -16.49 17.00 13.21
N CYS A 384 -15.49 16.80 12.35
CA CYS A 384 -14.35 15.93 12.63
C CYS A 384 -13.22 16.67 13.36
N LEU A 385 -12.61 15.99 14.33
CA LEU A 385 -11.34 16.42 14.91
C LEU A 385 -10.20 16.19 13.90
N ARG A 386 -9.44 17.23 13.58
CA ARG A 386 -8.26 17.14 12.70
C ARG A 386 -7.02 16.84 13.54
N LEU A 387 -6.30 15.77 13.20
CA LEU A 387 -5.20 15.24 14.02
C LEU A 387 -3.80 15.81 13.68
N GLY A 388 -3.69 16.61 12.63
CA GLY A 388 -2.40 17.08 12.12
C GLY A 388 -1.67 16.03 11.27
N HIS A 389 -0.49 16.38 10.76
CA HIS A 389 0.23 15.59 9.74
C HIS A 389 1.32 14.66 10.30
N ARG A 390 1.54 14.68 11.62
CA ARG A 390 2.57 13.92 12.32
C ARG A 390 1.89 12.83 13.15
N VAL A 391 2.19 11.56 12.90
CA VAL A 391 1.49 10.44 13.55
C VAL A 391 1.74 10.41 15.06
N GLY A 392 2.94 10.79 15.50
CA GLY A 392 3.28 10.80 16.93
C GLY A 392 2.57 11.92 17.70
N ASP A 393 2.43 13.09 17.09
CA ASP A 393 1.73 14.23 17.70
C ASP A 393 0.22 13.98 17.72
N ALA A 394 -0.33 13.51 16.58
CA ALA A 394 -1.72 13.10 16.45
C ALA A 394 -2.14 12.10 17.53
N ALA A 395 -1.34 11.06 17.75
CA ALA A 395 -1.62 10.02 18.73
C ALA A 395 -1.62 10.57 20.16
N ARG A 396 -0.64 11.42 20.52
CA ARG A 396 -0.55 12.04 21.84
C ARG A 396 -1.68 13.02 22.09
N GLU A 397 -2.05 13.82 21.09
CA GLU A 397 -3.17 14.74 21.19
C GLU A 397 -4.47 13.99 21.45
N LEU A 398 -4.76 12.94 20.66
CA LEU A 398 -5.97 12.14 20.84
C LEU A 398 -5.97 11.45 22.21
N ALA A 399 -4.84 10.86 22.63
CA ALA A 399 -4.72 10.22 23.93
C ALA A 399 -4.96 11.19 25.09
N GLY A 400 -4.38 12.40 25.02
CA GLY A 400 -4.60 13.45 26.01
C GLY A 400 -6.05 13.90 26.09
N ARG A 401 -6.72 14.05 24.94
CA ARG A 401 -8.15 14.43 24.87
C ARG A 401 -9.09 13.36 25.41
N LEU A 402 -8.77 12.07 25.23
CA LEU A 402 -9.64 10.98 25.66
C LEU A 402 -9.39 10.51 27.10
N SER A 403 -8.29 10.96 27.72
CA SER A 403 -7.92 10.60 29.09
C SER A 403 -8.26 11.67 30.12
N GLY A 404 -8.56 12.89 29.67
CA GLY A 404 -9.07 13.99 30.50
C GLY A 404 -10.57 14.10 30.39
#